data_AF-A0A3D0XZU5-F1
#
_entry.id   AF-A0A3D0XZU5-F1
#
_cell.length_a   1.000
_cell.length_b   1.000
_cell.length_c   1.000
_cell.angle_alpha   90.00
_cell.angle_beta   90.00
_cell.angle_gamma   90.00
#
_symmetry.space_group_name_H-M   'P 1'
#
loop_
_entity.id
_entity.type
_entity.pdbx_description
1 polymer ?
#
loop_
_entity_poly.entity_id
_entity_poly.type
_entity_poly.pdbx_seq_one_letter_code
_entity_poly.pdbx_strand_id
1 'polypeptide(L)'
;MEEWKGKHFSITDPKGVNTVIYEIYRTKKEYLDYFPKYTVERLRTTETLIGDLSRKTFYVDDPQDSGNQLIIFSFAKEKVVINNGMLINDEVRISKKPLPFKYNAIYSEKETEIKDFKYTPNLKRAITIIDPETTEEIRPVLYYDETTNEVKGKCKLKPYKSYFAFEIRDDKK
;
A
#
# COMPACT_ATOMS: atom_id res chain seq x y z
N MET A 1 31.10 4.61 5.18
CA MET A 1 30.10 4.11 4.21
C MET A 1 28.97 3.55 5.03
N GLU A 2 27.78 4.16 4.99
CA GLU A 2 26.58 3.46 5.45
C GLU A 2 26.41 2.25 4.54
N GLU A 3 26.54 1.05 5.09
CA GLU A 3 26.16 -0.17 4.38
C GLU A 3 24.66 -0.06 4.09
N TRP A 4 24.28 0.08 2.82
CA TRP A 4 22.89 -0.04 2.40
C TRP A 4 22.43 -1.46 2.73
N LYS A 5 21.80 -1.64 3.89
CA LYS A 5 21.27 -2.94 4.34
C LYS A 5 19.84 -3.07 3.90
N GLY A 6 19.60 -3.27 2.61
CA GLY A 6 18.28 -3.67 2.14
C GLY A 6 17.96 -5.11 2.58
N LYS A 7 16.68 -5.40 2.86
CA LYS A 7 16.18 -6.76 3.09
C LYS A 7 15.25 -7.20 1.96
N HIS A 8 15.09 -8.49 1.80
CA HIS A 8 14.12 -9.04 0.85
C HIS A 8 13.57 -10.36 1.35
N PHE A 9 12.38 -10.70 0.87
CA PHE A 9 11.74 -11.98 1.14
C PHE A 9 10.89 -12.39 -0.06
N SER A 10 10.63 -13.70 -0.20
CA SER A 10 9.82 -14.21 -1.30
C SER A 10 8.48 -14.76 -0.81
N ILE A 11 7.44 -14.59 -1.62
CA ILE A 11 6.16 -15.31 -1.53
C ILE A 11 5.96 -16.06 -2.84
N THR A 12 5.33 -17.23 -2.77
CA THR A 12 4.92 -17.97 -3.96
C THR A 12 3.42 -17.88 -4.12
N ASP A 13 2.98 -17.20 -5.17
CA ASP A 13 1.57 -17.10 -5.54
C ASP A 13 1.15 -18.30 -6.38
N PRO A 14 -0.01 -18.93 -6.08
CA PRO A 14 -0.62 -19.90 -6.98
C PRO A 14 -1.18 -19.22 -8.23
N LYS A 15 -1.44 -20.01 -9.27
CA LYS A 15 -2.02 -19.53 -10.53
C LYS A 15 -3.29 -18.71 -10.29
N GLY A 16 -3.35 -17.51 -10.89
CA GLY A 16 -4.50 -16.61 -10.77
C GLY A 16 -4.56 -15.83 -9.45
N VAL A 17 -3.52 -15.90 -8.63
CA VAL A 17 -3.32 -15.02 -7.48
C VAL A 17 -2.15 -14.07 -7.78
N ASN A 18 -2.30 -12.82 -7.37
CA ASN A 18 -1.23 -11.84 -7.44
C ASN A 18 -1.16 -11.05 -6.14
N THR A 19 -0.04 -11.21 -5.43
CA THR A 19 0.22 -10.58 -4.15
C THR A 19 1.00 -9.27 -4.33
N VAL A 20 0.52 -8.22 -3.66
CA VAL A 20 1.21 -6.94 -3.50
C VAL A 20 1.34 -6.61 -2.02
N ILE A 21 2.44 -5.98 -1.65
CA ILE A 21 2.76 -5.68 -0.25
C ILE A 21 3.07 -4.21 -0.10
N TYR A 22 2.55 -3.61 0.96
CA TYR A 22 2.85 -2.26 1.37
C TYR A 22 3.53 -2.26 2.72
N GLU A 23 4.55 -1.43 2.87
CA GLU A 23 5.07 -1.06 4.18
C GLU A 23 4.20 0.03 4.80
N ILE A 24 3.96 -0.06 6.11
CA ILE A 24 3.18 0.90 6.88
C ILE A 24 4.14 1.75 7.72
N TYR A 25 4.03 3.07 7.57
CA TYR A 25 4.77 4.04 8.36
C TYR A 25 3.83 4.77 9.29
N ARG A 26 4.31 5.04 10.51
CA ARG A 26 3.61 5.87 11.48
C ARG A 26 4.27 7.24 11.57
N THR A 27 3.47 8.28 11.42
CA THR A 27 3.90 9.67 11.58
C THR A 27 4.29 9.94 13.04
N LYS A 28 5.41 10.65 13.25
CA LYS A 28 5.87 11.05 14.59
C LYS A 28 4.84 11.96 15.26
N LYS A 29 4.77 11.91 16.59
CA LYS A 29 3.74 12.59 17.38
C LYS A 29 3.67 14.09 17.10
N GLU A 30 4.82 14.75 16.96
CA GLU A 30 4.90 16.20 16.68
C GLU A 30 4.32 16.62 15.32
N TYR A 31 4.07 15.69 14.40
CA TYR A 31 3.55 15.98 13.07
C TYR A 31 2.13 15.46 12.81
N LEU A 32 1.46 14.92 13.82
CA LEU A 32 0.12 14.33 13.67
C LEU A 32 -0.98 15.37 13.36
N ASP A 33 -0.76 16.64 13.70
CA ASP A 33 -1.70 17.72 13.38
C ASP A 33 -1.68 18.11 11.89
N TYR A 34 -0.58 17.78 11.20
CA TYR A 34 -0.34 18.18 9.81
C TYR A 34 -0.48 17.02 8.83
N PHE A 35 -0.02 15.83 9.22
CA PHE A 35 0.06 14.66 8.34
C PHE A 35 -0.79 13.50 8.84
N PRO A 36 -1.24 12.62 7.92
CA PRO A 36 -1.96 11.42 8.31
C PRO A 36 -1.16 10.58 9.31
N LYS A 37 -1.85 9.99 10.29
CA LYS A 37 -1.22 9.16 11.32
C LYS A 37 -0.45 7.98 10.72
N TYR A 38 -1.02 7.36 9.69
CA TYR A 38 -0.43 6.25 8.96
C TYR A 38 -0.26 6.61 7.50
N THR A 39 0.85 6.20 6.92
CA THR A 39 1.08 6.24 5.47
C THR A 39 1.59 4.89 5.00
N VAL A 40 1.44 4.63 3.71
CA VAL A 40 1.86 3.36 3.11
C VAL A 40 2.71 3.58 1.88
N GLU A 41 3.59 2.62 1.61
CA GLU A 41 4.44 2.59 0.42
C GLU A 41 4.50 1.18 -0.15
N ARG A 42 4.31 1.04 -1.46
CA ARG A 42 4.33 -0.27 -2.12
C ARG A 42 5.77 -0.79 -2.16
N LEU A 43 5.99 -2.02 -1.70
CA LEU A 43 7.28 -2.66 -1.83
C LEU A 43 7.60 -2.93 -3.31
N ARG A 44 8.86 -2.66 -3.69
CA ARG A 44 9.38 -3.09 -4.99
C ARG A 44 9.35 -4.61 -5.06
N THR A 45 9.00 -5.14 -6.22
CA THR A 45 8.84 -6.58 -6.43
C THR A 45 9.54 -7.03 -7.72
N THR A 46 10.16 -8.20 -7.69
CA THR A 46 10.57 -8.95 -8.89
C THR A 46 9.81 -10.27 -8.93
N GLU A 47 9.57 -10.79 -10.12
CA GLU A 47 8.72 -11.97 -10.33
C GLU A 47 9.43 -13.01 -11.20
N THR A 48 9.31 -14.28 -10.83
CA THR A 48 9.84 -15.41 -11.59
C THR A 48 8.79 -16.51 -11.67
N LEU A 49 8.47 -16.95 -12.88
CA LEU A 49 7.54 -18.05 -13.11
C LEU A 49 8.22 -19.39 -12.85
N ILE A 50 7.55 -20.25 -12.07
CA ILE A 50 7.98 -21.61 -11.74
C ILE A 50 6.80 -22.55 -12.05
N GLY A 51 6.73 -23.02 -13.30
CA GLY A 51 5.56 -23.75 -13.80
C GLY A 51 4.32 -22.85 -13.83
N ASP A 52 3.25 -23.27 -13.16
CA ASP A 52 2.01 -22.48 -12.98
C ASP A 52 2.06 -21.54 -11.76
N LEU A 53 3.15 -21.54 -10.99
CA LEU A 53 3.35 -20.70 -9.81
C LEU A 53 4.16 -19.46 -10.15
N SER A 54 3.96 -18.40 -9.37
CA SER A 54 4.75 -17.17 -9.47
C SER A 54 5.50 -16.93 -8.17
N ARG A 55 6.84 -16.94 -8.21
CA ARG A 55 7.67 -16.52 -7.08
C ARG A 55 7.91 -15.03 -7.16
N LYS A 56 7.33 -14.27 -6.23
CA LYS A 56 7.54 -12.84 -6.08
C LYS A 56 8.54 -12.56 -4.96
N THR A 57 9.55 -11.74 -5.23
CA THR A 57 10.53 -11.28 -4.25
C THR A 57 10.31 -9.81 -3.98
N PHE A 58 10.02 -9.47 -2.72
CA PHE A 58 9.75 -8.12 -2.25
C PHE A 58 10.99 -7.54 -1.58
N TYR A 59 11.27 -6.27 -1.81
CA TYR A 59 12.43 -5.57 -1.28
C TYR A 59 11.99 -4.49 -0.28
N VAL A 60 12.68 -4.44 0.85
CA VAL A 60 12.56 -3.42 1.90
C VAL A 60 13.87 -2.66 1.95
N ASP A 61 13.83 -1.39 1.54
CA ASP A 61 15.03 -0.58 1.34
C ASP A 61 15.60 -0.02 2.66
N ASP A 62 14.75 0.26 3.64
CA ASP A 62 15.12 0.81 4.96
C ASP A 62 14.59 -0.09 6.10
N PRO A 63 15.23 -1.24 6.38
CA PRO A 63 14.78 -2.13 7.44
C PRO A 63 15.03 -1.52 8.82
N GLN A 64 14.00 -1.50 9.65
CA GLN A 64 14.04 -0.90 10.98
C GLN A 64 14.44 -1.93 12.04
N ASP A 65 15.19 -1.51 13.06
CA ASP A 65 15.59 -2.39 14.18
C ASP A 65 14.39 -3.00 14.91
N SER A 66 13.30 -2.23 15.06
CA SER A 66 12.03 -2.71 15.64
C SER A 66 11.18 -3.55 14.69
N GLY A 67 11.65 -3.74 13.46
CA GLY A 67 10.93 -4.35 12.36
C GLY A 67 10.02 -3.40 11.58
N ASN A 68 9.74 -3.79 10.35
CA ASN A 68 8.90 -3.03 9.41
C ASN A 68 7.50 -3.64 9.39
N GLN A 69 6.47 -2.81 9.58
CA GLN A 69 5.08 -3.25 9.49
C GLN A 69 4.65 -3.39 8.03
N LEU A 70 3.99 -4.50 7.71
CA LEU A 70 3.57 -4.84 6.36
C LEU A 70 2.05 -5.06 6.31
N ILE A 71 1.41 -4.65 5.21
CA ILE A 71 0.09 -5.12 4.81
C ILE A 71 0.20 -5.81 3.44
N ILE A 72 -0.38 -7.00 3.37
CA ILE A 72 -0.24 -7.94 2.27
C ILE A 72 -1.62 -8.14 1.66
N PHE A 73 -1.75 -7.80 0.39
CA PHE A 73 -2.98 -8.00 -0.39
C PHE A 73 -2.73 -9.07 -1.44
N SER A 74 -3.41 -10.21 -1.30
CA SER A 74 -3.41 -11.25 -2.32
C SER A 74 -4.71 -11.19 -3.11
N PHE A 75 -4.63 -10.67 -4.33
CA PHE A 75 -5.75 -10.54 -5.25
C PHE A 75 -5.98 -11.86 -5.96
N ALA A 76 -7.19 -12.39 -5.86
CA ALA A 76 -7.70 -13.48 -6.68
C ALA A 76 -8.93 -12.98 -7.45
N LYS A 77 -9.40 -13.77 -8.43
CA LYS A 77 -10.47 -13.37 -9.36
C LYS A 77 -11.67 -12.65 -8.72
N GLU A 78 -12.15 -13.12 -7.57
CA GLU A 78 -13.38 -12.62 -6.93
C GLU A 78 -13.18 -12.15 -5.48
N LYS A 79 -11.95 -12.18 -4.97
CA LYS A 79 -11.67 -11.84 -3.58
C LYS A 79 -10.27 -11.29 -3.40
N VAL A 80 -10.12 -10.44 -2.38
CA VAL A 80 -8.83 -9.97 -1.89
C VAL A 80 -8.63 -10.53 -0.50
N VAL A 81 -7.54 -11.27 -0.30
CA VAL A 81 -7.14 -11.71 1.04
C VAL A 81 -6.19 -10.66 1.60
N ILE A 82 -6.51 -10.16 2.80
CA ILE A 82 -5.74 -9.12 3.47
C ILE A 82 -5.09 -9.75 4.69
N ASN A 83 -3.76 -9.72 4.74
CA ASN A 83 -2.98 -10.12 5.90
C ASN A 83 -2.11 -8.96 6.34
N ASN A 84 -1.83 -8.88 7.63
CA ASN A 84 -0.82 -7.96 8.16
C ASN A 84 0.37 -8.74 8.70
N GLY A 85 1.56 -8.23 8.42
CA GLY A 85 2.81 -8.85 8.78
C GLY A 85 3.78 -7.88 9.41
N MET A 86 4.88 -8.42 9.91
CA MET A 86 6.00 -7.65 10.42
C MET A 86 7.29 -8.33 9.99
N LEU A 87 8.17 -7.61 9.31
CA LEU A 87 9.52 -8.06 8.99
C LEU A 87 10.40 -7.75 10.20
N ILE A 88 10.83 -8.76 10.95
CA ILE A 88 11.78 -8.62 12.07
C ILE A 88 12.96 -9.53 11.79
N ASN A 89 14.18 -9.01 11.98
CA ASN A 89 15.40 -9.72 11.63
C ASN A 89 15.29 -10.19 10.16
N ASP A 90 15.30 -11.48 9.90
CA ASP A 90 15.22 -12.05 8.56
C ASP A 90 13.91 -12.83 8.33
N GLU A 91 12.88 -12.58 9.15
CA GLU A 91 11.61 -13.29 9.12
C GLU A 91 10.42 -12.35 8.92
N VAL A 92 9.51 -12.73 8.01
CA VAL A 92 8.18 -12.13 7.94
C VAL A 92 7.22 -12.91 8.84
N ARG A 93 6.73 -12.25 9.88
CA ARG A 93 5.75 -12.82 10.82
C ARG A 93 4.37 -12.29 10.51
N ILE A 94 3.44 -13.18 10.19
CA ILE A 94 2.04 -12.83 9.97
C ILE A 94 1.35 -12.66 11.32
N SER A 95 0.71 -11.53 11.53
CA SER A 95 0.00 -11.22 12.77
C SER A 95 -1.41 -11.82 12.72
N LYS A 96 -1.83 -12.41 13.84
CA LYS A 96 -3.22 -12.84 14.06
C LYS A 96 -4.14 -11.69 14.50
N LYS A 97 -3.57 -10.57 14.94
CA LYS A 97 -4.33 -9.38 15.33
C LYS A 97 -4.61 -8.55 14.08
N PRO A 98 -5.88 -8.28 13.73
CA PRO A 98 -6.19 -7.44 12.58
C PRO A 98 -5.69 -6.01 12.84
N LEU A 99 -5.16 -5.37 11.80
CA LEU A 99 -4.97 -3.92 11.82
C LEU A 99 -6.30 -3.25 11.50
N PRO A 100 -6.67 -2.17 12.21
CA PRO A 100 -7.83 -1.38 11.83
C PRO A 100 -7.54 -0.75 10.45
N PHE A 101 -8.40 -1.08 9.49
CA PHE A 101 -8.26 -0.69 8.10
C PHE A 101 -9.62 -0.31 7.54
N LYS A 102 -9.64 0.73 6.71
CA LYS A 102 -10.80 1.08 5.90
C LYS A 102 -10.50 0.69 4.46
N TYR A 103 -11.46 0.07 3.80
CA TYR A 103 -11.40 -0.20 2.37
C TYR A 103 -12.70 0.19 1.70
N ASN A 104 -12.63 0.41 0.38
CA ASN A 104 -13.78 0.68 -0.45
C ASN A 104 -13.59 0.04 -1.82
N ALA A 105 -14.66 -0.54 -2.36
CA ALA A 105 -14.75 -0.90 -3.76
C ALA A 105 -15.39 0.27 -4.52
N ILE A 106 -14.64 0.88 -5.42
CA ILE A 106 -15.09 2.05 -6.18
C ILE A 106 -15.46 1.57 -7.57
N TYR A 107 -16.72 1.76 -7.95
CA TYR A 107 -17.21 1.56 -9.31
C TYR A 107 -17.97 2.81 -9.76
N SER A 108 -17.79 3.20 -11.01
CA SER A 108 -18.52 4.31 -11.61
C SER A 108 -18.72 4.07 -13.10
N GLU A 109 -19.91 4.39 -13.61
CA GLU A 109 -20.22 4.37 -15.05
C GLU A 109 -19.66 5.61 -15.77
N LYS A 110 -19.18 6.60 -15.01
CA LYS A 110 -18.61 7.85 -15.51
C LYS A 110 -17.18 7.99 -15.05
N GLU A 111 -16.38 8.72 -15.83
CA GLU A 111 -15.04 9.12 -15.37
C GLU A 111 -15.17 9.84 -14.03
N THR A 112 -14.41 9.39 -13.04
CA THR A 112 -14.52 9.87 -11.66
C THR A 112 -13.15 10.31 -11.18
N GLU A 113 -13.08 11.50 -10.58
CA GLU A 113 -11.85 12.00 -9.97
C GLU A 113 -11.97 11.84 -8.45
N ILE A 114 -11.01 11.13 -7.84
CA ILE A 114 -10.85 11.11 -6.39
C ILE A 114 -9.68 12.02 -6.06
N LYS A 115 -9.93 13.04 -5.24
CA LYS A 115 -9.01 14.14 -4.98
C LYS A 115 -8.78 14.36 -3.49
N ASP A 116 -7.94 15.33 -3.19
CA ASP A 116 -7.64 15.79 -1.83
C ASP A 116 -6.96 14.73 -0.94
N PHE A 117 -6.18 13.83 -1.56
CA PHE A 117 -5.30 12.94 -0.79
C PHE A 117 -4.19 13.78 -0.13
N LYS A 118 -4.08 13.68 1.20
CA LYS A 118 -2.98 14.30 1.95
C LYS A 118 -1.69 13.47 1.81
N TYR A 119 -0.57 14.18 1.69
CA TYR A 119 0.77 13.63 1.59
C TYR A 119 1.65 14.10 2.73
N THR A 120 2.57 13.24 3.16
CA THR A 120 3.74 13.65 3.95
C THR A 120 4.78 14.32 3.04
N PRO A 121 5.78 15.05 3.60
CA PRO A 121 6.82 15.72 2.79
C PRO A 121 7.64 14.76 1.92
N ASN A 122 7.78 13.50 2.33
CA ASN A 122 8.42 12.43 1.56
C ASN A 122 7.45 11.72 0.59
N LEU A 123 6.33 12.37 0.24
CA LEU A 123 5.34 11.91 -0.73
C LEU A 123 4.69 10.55 -0.40
N LYS A 124 4.67 10.16 0.88
CA LYS A 124 3.86 9.02 1.35
C LYS A 124 2.44 9.48 1.62
N ARG A 125 1.48 8.57 1.48
CA ARG A 125 0.05 8.88 1.58
C ARG A 125 -0.71 7.84 2.37
N ALA A 126 -1.85 8.24 2.91
CA ALA A 126 -2.71 7.36 3.71
C ALA A 126 -3.56 6.43 2.84
N ILE A 127 -4.06 6.95 1.70
CA ILE A 127 -4.99 6.25 0.82
C ILE A 127 -4.25 5.76 -0.42
N THR A 128 -4.47 4.49 -0.78
CA THR A 128 -3.99 3.91 -2.03
C THR A 128 -5.13 3.27 -2.79
N ILE A 129 -5.11 3.44 -4.12
CA ILE A 129 -6.09 2.87 -5.05
C ILE A 129 -5.36 1.88 -5.95
N ILE A 130 -5.92 0.68 -6.06
CA ILE A 130 -5.40 -0.44 -6.82
C ILE A 130 -6.45 -0.87 -7.83
N ASP A 131 -6.02 -1.12 -9.06
CA ASP A 131 -6.82 -1.87 -10.03
C ASP A 131 -6.77 -3.36 -9.66
N PRO A 132 -7.86 -3.98 -9.20
CA PRO A 132 -7.85 -5.36 -8.72
C PRO A 132 -7.60 -6.38 -9.83
N GLU A 133 -7.79 -6.03 -11.11
CA GLU A 133 -7.55 -6.94 -12.23
C GLU A 133 -6.06 -7.01 -12.57
N THR A 134 -5.38 -5.86 -12.58
CA THR A 134 -3.97 -5.75 -12.95
C THR A 134 -3.04 -5.75 -11.75
N THR A 135 -3.58 -5.53 -10.54
CA THR A 135 -2.85 -5.22 -9.30
C THR A 135 -1.96 -3.98 -9.41
N GLU A 136 -2.18 -3.15 -10.42
CA GLU A 136 -1.45 -1.91 -10.58
C GLU A 136 -1.99 -0.82 -9.68
N GLU A 137 -1.08 -0.04 -9.15
CA GLU A 137 -1.43 1.10 -8.32
C GLU A 137 -1.80 2.29 -9.20
N ILE A 138 -2.94 2.91 -8.94
CA ILE A 138 -3.32 4.16 -9.60
C ILE A 138 -2.52 5.29 -8.95
N ARG A 139 -1.39 5.63 -9.58
CA ARG A 139 -0.50 6.70 -9.12
C ARG A 139 -1.23 8.05 -9.18
N PRO A 140 -1.36 8.76 -8.06
CA PRO A 140 -2.01 10.07 -8.05
C PRO A 140 -1.12 11.12 -8.73
N VAL A 141 -1.78 12.07 -9.41
CA VAL A 141 -1.15 13.30 -9.90
C VAL A 141 -1.15 14.30 -8.75
N LEU A 142 0.02 14.86 -8.43
CA LEU A 142 0.15 15.90 -7.42
C LEU A 142 -0.22 17.26 -7.98
N TYR A 143 -0.85 18.09 -7.17
CA TYR A 143 -1.15 19.49 -7.45
C TYR A 143 -1.00 20.32 -6.17
N TYR A 144 -0.72 21.61 -6.34
CA TYR A 144 -0.70 22.57 -5.25
C TYR A 144 -2.09 23.18 -5.07
N ASP A 145 -2.64 23.12 -3.85
CA ASP A 145 -3.88 23.79 -3.51
C ASP A 145 -3.58 25.13 -2.85
N GLU A 146 -3.81 26.22 -3.58
CA GLU A 146 -3.59 27.59 -3.12
C GLU A 146 -4.50 27.99 -1.95
N THR A 147 -5.68 27.37 -1.81
CA THR A 147 -6.64 27.69 -0.75
C THR A 147 -6.14 27.20 0.60
N THR A 148 -5.55 26.00 0.63
CA THR A 148 -5.04 25.39 1.86
C THR A 148 -3.53 25.49 2.01
N ASN A 149 -2.82 25.99 0.99
CA ASN A 149 -1.35 26.05 0.96
C ASN A 149 -0.70 24.66 1.19
N GLU A 150 -1.29 23.61 0.61
CA GLU A 150 -0.89 22.20 0.75
C GLU A 150 -0.65 21.55 -0.63
N VAL A 151 0.29 20.60 -0.70
CA VAL A 151 0.39 19.68 -1.84
C VAL A 151 -0.60 18.53 -1.65
N LYS A 152 -1.49 18.34 -2.62
CA LYS A 152 -2.51 17.30 -2.62
C LYS A 152 -2.35 16.39 -3.83
N GLY A 153 -2.92 15.20 -3.76
CA GLY A 153 -2.99 14.30 -4.92
C GLY A 153 -4.41 14.03 -5.38
N LYS A 154 -4.53 13.69 -6.65
CA LYS A 154 -5.76 13.22 -7.27
C LYS A 154 -5.55 12.06 -8.22
N CYS A 155 -6.50 11.14 -8.26
CA CYS A 155 -6.56 10.02 -9.19
C CYS A 155 -7.77 10.17 -10.11
N LYS A 156 -7.54 10.01 -11.41
CA LYS A 156 -8.62 9.83 -12.38
C LYS A 156 -8.87 8.33 -12.56
N LEU A 157 -10.12 7.93 -12.39
CA LEU A 157 -10.57 6.56 -12.52
C LEU A 157 -11.38 6.39 -13.81
N LYS A 158 -11.10 5.31 -14.54
CA LYS A 158 -11.79 4.99 -15.78
C LYS A 158 -13.23 4.53 -15.49
N PRO A 159 -14.20 4.89 -16.34
CA PRO A 159 -15.57 4.40 -16.21
C PRO A 159 -15.65 2.88 -16.45
N TYR A 160 -16.72 2.27 -15.94
CA TYR A 160 -17.05 0.84 -16.08
C TYR A 160 -15.95 -0.09 -15.55
N LYS A 161 -15.16 0.39 -14.60
CA LYS A 161 -14.09 -0.35 -13.96
C LYS A 161 -14.16 -0.23 -12.45
N SER A 162 -13.91 -1.34 -11.79
CA SER A 162 -13.84 -1.42 -10.33
C SER A 162 -12.42 -1.17 -9.84
N TYR A 163 -12.29 -0.44 -8.74
CA TYR A 163 -11.02 -0.16 -8.08
C TYR A 163 -11.12 -0.51 -6.59
N PHE A 164 -10.04 -1.04 -6.04
CA PHE A 164 -9.90 -1.30 -4.61
C PHE A 164 -9.12 -0.15 -3.97
N ALA A 165 -9.76 0.61 -3.08
CA ALA A 165 -9.10 1.62 -2.28
C ALA A 165 -8.96 1.16 -0.84
N PHE A 166 -7.83 1.45 -0.21
CA PHE A 166 -7.64 1.18 1.21
C PHE A 166 -6.88 2.29 1.93
N GLU A 167 -7.03 2.31 3.25
CA GLU A 167 -6.39 3.24 4.15
C GLU A 167 -6.24 2.60 5.54
N ILE A 168 -5.10 2.83 6.19
CA ILE A 168 -4.89 2.42 7.58
C ILE A 168 -5.37 3.53 8.50
N ARG A 169 -6.29 3.22 9.40
CA ARG A 169 -6.87 4.16 10.37
C ARG A 169 -7.02 3.46 11.70
N ASP A 170 -6.97 4.18 12.82
CA ASP A 170 -7.47 3.62 14.06
C ASP A 170 -8.98 3.43 13.96
N ASP A 171 -9.52 2.42 14.66
CA ASP A 171 -10.94 2.40 14.96
C ASP A 171 -11.29 3.66 15.74
N LYS A 172 -12.20 4.48 15.19
CA LYS A 172 -12.88 5.47 16.00
C LYS A 172 -13.71 4.71 17.02
N LYS A 173 -13.21 4.61 18.25
CA LYS A 173 -14.06 4.32 19.40
C LYS A 173 -15.08 5.44 19.59
#